data_AF-A0A1K1NBF9-F1
#
_entry.id   AF-A0A1K1NBF9-F1
#
_cell.length_a   1.000
_cell.length_b   1.000
_cell.length_c   1.000
_cell.angle_alpha   90.00
_cell.angle_beta   90.00
_cell.angle_gamma   90.00
#
_symmetry.space_group_name_H-M   'P 1'
#
loop_
_entity.id
_entity.type
_entity.pdbx_description
1 polymer ?
#
loop_
_entity_poly.entity_id
_entity_poly.type
_entity_poly.pdbx_seq_one_letter_code
_entity_poly.pdbx_strand_id
1 'polypeptide(L)'
;MRDLDPVEKVLDGWNVDYEARYYIMQAVEKVVKADDYEQAVKIAAPIIEKSEEQIRLDTTREVNQNYLITKGVEITGLSPFITETIQDNGKELNRTNFIPYVTYNDPGSEDVKMLFNDINGSWFVRINNGPNKLVSRFVVEACLIVDASESGSCRALVVFLKGSTKPLIFWGGIITSTDLRKQTQFQKKGLAMRNRDFYHESFLRALSMCHNVFFLTLPSHAGWNNTPDGKRVFVSAENMIPILSDLFYDVKE
;
A
#
# COMPACT_ATOMS: atom_id res chain seq x y z
N MET A 1 -40.21 -36.26 5.82
CA MET A 1 -39.41 -35.05 6.10
C MET A 1 -38.43 -35.41 7.18
N ARG A 2 -37.13 -35.18 7.00
CA ARG A 2 -36.17 -35.29 8.11
C ARG A 2 -36.41 -34.08 9.01
N ASP A 3 -36.59 -34.30 10.31
CA ASP A 3 -36.50 -33.20 11.27
C ASP A 3 -35.06 -32.68 11.24
N LEU A 4 -34.89 -31.47 10.73
CA LEU A 4 -33.62 -30.76 10.75
C LEU A 4 -33.20 -30.52 12.20
N ASP A 5 -31.91 -30.64 12.46
CA ASP A 5 -31.28 -30.25 13.73
C ASP A 5 -31.72 -28.80 14.08
N PRO A 6 -32.05 -28.47 15.35
CA PRO A 6 -32.32 -27.09 15.77
C PRO A 6 -31.30 -26.06 15.26
N VAL A 7 -30.02 -26.45 15.13
CA VAL A 7 -28.95 -25.62 14.56
C VAL A 7 -29.15 -25.42 13.05
N GLU A 8 -29.48 -26.49 12.31
CA GLU A 8 -29.81 -26.41 10.88
C GLU A 8 -31.08 -25.56 10.64
N LYS A 9 -32.07 -25.61 11.53
CA LYS A 9 -33.28 -24.76 11.48
C LYS A 9 -33.00 -23.28 11.72
N VAL A 10 -31.95 -22.92 12.45
CA VAL A 10 -31.52 -21.51 12.62
C VAL A 10 -30.75 -21.02 11.39
N LEU A 11 -29.99 -21.91 10.76
CA LEU A 11 -29.19 -21.61 9.57
C LEU A 11 -29.97 -21.69 8.25
N ASP A 12 -31.15 -22.31 8.25
CA ASP A 12 -31.99 -22.45 7.07
C ASP A 12 -32.46 -21.06 6.59
N GLY A 13 -32.13 -20.72 5.34
CA GLY A 13 -32.35 -19.39 4.75
C GLY A 13 -31.18 -18.40 4.89
N TRP A 14 -30.10 -18.75 5.59
CA TRP A 14 -28.92 -17.89 5.75
C TRP A 14 -27.81 -18.32 4.78
N ASN A 15 -27.44 -17.42 3.88
CA ASN A 15 -26.42 -17.67 2.85
C ASN A 15 -25.02 -17.31 3.37
N VAL A 16 -24.55 -18.07 4.36
CA VAL A 16 -23.26 -17.85 5.03
C VAL A 16 -22.22 -18.86 4.56
N ASP A 17 -20.98 -18.38 4.36
CA ASP A 17 -19.80 -19.18 3.99
C ASP A 17 -19.51 -20.30 5.01
N TYR A 18 -18.84 -21.37 4.58
CA TYR A 18 -18.61 -22.59 5.36
C TYR A 18 -17.85 -22.34 6.67
N GLU A 19 -16.86 -21.43 6.68
CA GLU A 19 -16.17 -21.04 7.91
C GLU A 19 -17.09 -20.26 8.87
N ALA A 20 -17.91 -19.35 8.34
CA ALA A 20 -18.90 -18.63 9.14
C ALA A 20 -19.90 -19.61 9.78
N ARG A 21 -20.37 -20.60 9.00
CA ARG A 21 -21.23 -21.69 9.51
C ARG A 21 -20.61 -22.43 10.68
N TYR A 22 -19.30 -22.73 10.65
CA TYR A 22 -18.63 -23.42 11.75
C TYR A 22 -18.63 -22.61 13.06
N TYR A 23 -18.31 -21.31 13.00
CA TYR A 23 -18.33 -20.44 14.18
C TYR A 23 -19.76 -20.20 14.70
N ILE A 24 -20.73 -20.10 13.79
CA ILE A 24 -22.15 -19.96 14.13
C ILE A 24 -22.67 -21.25 14.78
N MET A 25 -22.31 -22.43 14.26
CA MET A 25 -22.65 -23.71 14.87
C MET A 25 -22.12 -23.82 16.30
N GLN A 26 -20.85 -23.47 16.54
CA GLN A 26 -20.25 -23.45 17.89
C GLN A 26 -20.95 -22.49 18.86
N ALA A 27 -21.44 -21.34 18.37
CA ALA A 27 -22.17 -20.36 19.18
C ALA A 27 -23.61 -20.81 19.46
N VAL A 28 -24.29 -21.36 18.45
CA VAL A 28 -25.68 -21.85 18.53
C VAL A 28 -25.75 -23.11 19.39
N GLU A 29 -24.79 -24.06 19.27
CA GLU A 29 -24.70 -25.25 20.13
C GLU A 29 -24.60 -24.91 21.63
N LYS A 30 -24.01 -23.76 21.99
CA LYS A 30 -23.95 -23.30 23.39
C LYS A 30 -25.28 -22.75 23.89
N VAL A 31 -26.18 -22.32 22.99
CA VAL A 31 -27.46 -21.68 23.30
C VAL A 31 -28.63 -22.67 23.18
N VAL A 32 -28.56 -23.64 22.26
CA VAL A 32 -29.57 -24.67 21.98
C VAL A 32 -29.77 -25.70 23.11
N LYS A 33 -29.04 -25.59 24.23
CA LYS A 33 -29.40 -26.31 25.46
C LYS A 33 -30.67 -25.79 26.15
N ALA A 34 -31.27 -24.71 25.65
CA ALA A 34 -32.57 -24.21 26.08
C ALA A 34 -33.58 -24.38 24.93
N ASP A 35 -34.73 -25.01 25.21
CA ASP A 35 -35.84 -25.28 24.28
C ASP A 35 -36.55 -24.01 23.70
N ASP A 36 -35.90 -22.85 23.71
CA ASP A 36 -36.46 -21.58 23.25
C ASP A 36 -35.72 -21.05 22.01
N TYR A 37 -36.20 -21.47 20.84
CA TYR A 37 -35.70 -21.07 19.52
C TYR A 37 -35.68 -19.55 19.34
N GLU A 38 -36.66 -18.83 19.88
CA GLU A 38 -36.76 -17.38 19.71
C GLU A 38 -35.67 -16.65 20.52
N GLN A 39 -35.36 -17.17 21.71
CA GLN A 39 -34.24 -16.69 22.52
C GLN A 39 -32.89 -17.03 21.89
N ALA A 40 -32.77 -18.21 21.26
CA ALA A 40 -31.57 -18.62 20.55
C ALA A 40 -31.26 -17.70 19.36
N VAL A 41 -32.27 -17.36 18.55
CA VAL A 41 -32.13 -16.41 17.44
C VAL A 41 -31.74 -15.01 17.92
N LYS A 42 -32.34 -14.51 19.02
CA LYS A 42 -31.99 -13.19 19.61
C LYS A 42 -30.54 -13.10 20.08
N ILE A 43 -29.98 -14.20 20.59
CA ILE A 43 -28.57 -14.27 21.04
C ILE A 43 -27.62 -14.47 19.84
N ALA A 44 -28.03 -15.29 18.86
CA ALA A 44 -27.21 -15.60 17.70
C ALA A 44 -27.06 -14.42 16.73
N ALA A 45 -28.13 -13.64 16.50
CA ALA A 45 -28.13 -12.53 15.54
C ALA A 45 -26.96 -11.53 15.71
N PRO A 46 -26.68 -10.95 16.89
CA PRO A 46 -25.56 -10.02 17.06
C PRO A 46 -24.18 -10.69 16.95
N ILE A 47 -24.07 -12.00 17.23
CA ILE A 47 -22.83 -12.77 17.05
C ILE A 47 -22.58 -12.97 15.56
N ILE A 48 -23.61 -13.33 14.80
CA ILE A 48 -23.54 -13.52 13.34
C ILE A 48 -23.17 -12.21 12.67
N GLU A 49 -23.86 -11.10 12.99
CA GLU A 49 -23.55 -9.79 12.42
C GLU A 49 -22.09 -9.37 12.67
N LYS A 50 -21.60 -9.57 13.90
CA LYS A 50 -20.21 -9.27 14.25
C LYS A 50 -19.22 -10.18 13.51
N SER A 51 -19.55 -11.46 13.36
CA SER A 51 -18.73 -12.42 12.61
C SER A 51 -18.70 -12.10 11.12
N GLU A 52 -19.83 -11.78 10.51
CA GLU A 52 -19.93 -11.37 9.10
C GLU A 52 -19.11 -10.10 8.85
N GLU A 53 -19.21 -9.11 9.74
CA GLU A 53 -18.40 -7.89 9.63
C GLU A 53 -16.91 -8.19 9.73
N GLN A 54 -16.51 -9.05 10.67
CA GLN A 54 -15.11 -9.44 10.84
C GLN A 54 -14.59 -10.19 9.60
N ILE A 55 -15.36 -11.14 9.08
CA ILE A 55 -15.04 -11.88 7.84
C ILE A 55 -14.88 -10.88 6.69
N ARG A 56 -15.83 -9.95 6.52
CA ARG A 56 -15.75 -8.92 5.48
C ARG A 56 -14.49 -8.09 5.58
N LEU A 57 -14.11 -7.68 6.79
CA LEU A 57 -12.89 -6.91 7.03
C LEU A 57 -11.64 -7.74 6.68
N ASP A 58 -11.59 -9.00 7.10
CA ASP A 58 -10.45 -9.88 6.87
C ASP A 58 -10.30 -10.24 5.39
N THR A 59 -11.39 -10.55 4.69
CA THR A 59 -11.40 -10.71 3.23
C THR A 59 -10.91 -9.45 2.53
N THR A 60 -11.34 -8.26 2.99
CA THR A 60 -10.89 -6.99 2.39
C THR A 60 -9.37 -6.79 2.58
N ARG A 61 -8.83 -7.15 3.74
CA ARG A 61 -7.39 -7.10 4.01
C ARG A 61 -6.63 -8.05 3.10
N GLU A 62 -7.10 -9.28 2.97
CA GLU A 62 -6.48 -10.30 2.13
C GLU A 62 -6.44 -9.86 0.66
N VAL A 63 -7.56 -9.37 0.14
CA VAL A 63 -7.64 -8.83 -1.23
C VAL A 63 -6.66 -7.66 -1.43
N ASN A 64 -6.56 -6.75 -0.46
CA ASN A 64 -5.61 -5.64 -0.52
C ASN A 64 -4.15 -6.12 -0.50
N GLN A 65 -3.82 -7.13 0.29
CA GLN A 65 -2.47 -7.72 0.33
C GLN A 65 -2.12 -8.43 -0.99
N ASN A 66 -3.03 -9.25 -1.51
CA ASN A 66 -2.85 -9.94 -2.78
C ASN A 66 -2.69 -8.97 -3.94
N TYR A 67 -3.43 -7.86 -3.92
CA TYR A 67 -3.26 -6.77 -4.88
C TYR A 67 -1.83 -6.17 -4.83
N LEU A 68 -1.30 -5.90 -3.63
CA LEU A 68 0.06 -5.37 -3.48
C LEU A 68 1.13 -6.37 -3.94
N ILE A 69 0.98 -7.66 -3.65
CA ILE A 69 1.88 -8.71 -4.11
C ILE A 69 1.89 -8.76 -5.65
N THR A 70 0.69 -8.77 -6.25
CA THR A 70 0.54 -8.80 -7.72
C THR A 70 1.19 -7.60 -8.38
N LYS A 71 1.03 -6.40 -7.80
CA LYS A 71 1.69 -5.18 -8.27
C LYS A 71 3.21 -5.24 -8.14
N GLY A 72 3.73 -5.84 -7.08
CA GLY A 72 5.17 -6.09 -6.92
C GLY A 72 5.72 -6.95 -8.05
N VAL A 73 5.04 -8.06 -8.38
CA VAL A 73 5.42 -8.96 -9.49
C VAL A 73 5.33 -8.27 -10.86
N GLU A 74 4.29 -7.46 -11.07
CA GLU A 74 4.16 -6.66 -12.30
C GLU A 74 5.35 -5.71 -12.47
N ILE A 75 5.76 -5.05 -11.38
CA ILE A 75 6.84 -4.06 -11.40
C ILE A 75 8.20 -4.71 -11.60
N THR A 76 8.50 -5.84 -10.96
CA THR A 76 9.76 -6.57 -11.22
C THR A 76 9.82 -7.11 -12.65
N GLY A 77 8.67 -7.43 -13.24
CA GLY A 77 8.56 -7.84 -14.64
C GLY A 77 8.76 -6.71 -15.66
N LEU A 78 8.82 -5.44 -15.25
CA LEU A 78 8.97 -4.31 -16.19
C LEU A 78 10.35 -4.26 -16.85
N SER A 79 11.40 -4.75 -16.19
CA SER A 79 12.76 -4.73 -16.72
C SER A 79 13.63 -5.81 -16.07
N PRO A 80 14.50 -6.47 -16.84
CA PRO A 80 15.46 -7.45 -16.30
C PRO A 80 16.53 -6.81 -15.41
N PHE A 81 16.62 -5.48 -15.38
CA PHE A 81 17.55 -4.73 -14.53
C PHE A 81 16.95 -4.34 -13.18
N ILE A 82 15.72 -4.81 -12.89
CA ILE A 82 15.10 -4.64 -11.57
C ILE A 82 15.52 -5.81 -10.68
N THR A 83 16.13 -5.49 -9.54
CA THR A 83 16.64 -6.47 -8.58
C THR A 83 16.22 -6.13 -7.15
N GLU A 84 16.23 -7.11 -6.24
CA GLU A 84 15.91 -6.88 -4.83
C GLU A 84 17.09 -6.31 -4.04
N THR A 85 18.32 -6.62 -4.46
CA THR A 85 19.58 -6.11 -3.90
C THR A 85 20.56 -5.74 -4.99
N ILE A 86 21.59 -4.95 -4.65
CA ILE A 86 22.71 -4.63 -5.54
C ILE A 86 24.03 -4.74 -4.78
N GLN A 87 25.13 -4.89 -5.52
CA GLN A 87 26.49 -4.84 -4.99
C GLN A 87 27.12 -3.50 -5.36
N ASP A 88 27.53 -2.72 -4.37
CA ASP A 88 28.33 -1.52 -4.57
C ASP A 88 29.61 -1.58 -3.72
N ASN A 89 30.77 -1.40 -4.35
CA ASN A 89 32.08 -1.40 -3.68
C ASN A 89 32.32 -2.61 -2.73
N GLY A 90 31.81 -3.79 -3.10
CA GLY A 90 31.94 -5.03 -2.32
C GLY A 90 30.99 -5.13 -1.12
N LYS A 91 30.03 -4.22 -1.00
CA LYS A 91 28.96 -4.24 0.00
C LYS A 91 27.62 -4.50 -0.68
N GLU A 92 26.85 -5.43 -0.13
CA GLU A 92 25.47 -5.63 -0.53
C GLU A 92 24.59 -4.50 0.04
N LEU A 93 23.88 -3.81 -0.85
CA LEU A 93 22.87 -2.83 -0.49
C LEU A 93 21.49 -3.45 -0.65
N ASN A 94 20.65 -3.21 0.35
CA ASN A 94 19.26 -3.63 0.39
C ASN A 94 18.34 -2.43 0.68
N ARG A 95 17.02 -2.67 0.67
CA ARG A 95 16.02 -1.62 0.88
C ARG A 95 16.25 -0.76 2.12
N THR A 96 16.74 -1.35 3.22
CA THR A 96 16.87 -0.66 4.52
C THR A 96 18.02 0.35 4.53
N ASN A 97 18.94 0.27 3.56
CA ASN A 97 19.98 1.25 3.35
C ASN A 97 19.45 2.59 2.78
N PHE A 98 18.22 2.61 2.27
CA PHE A 98 17.59 3.77 1.62
C PHE A 98 16.29 4.19 2.29
N ILE A 99 15.45 3.21 2.63
CA ILE A 99 14.15 3.40 3.25
C ILE A 99 14.17 2.64 4.58
N PRO A 100 14.39 3.31 5.71
CA PRO A 100 14.44 2.63 6.99
C PRO A 100 13.08 2.01 7.29
N TYR A 101 13.10 0.75 7.73
CA TYR A 101 11.93 0.12 8.31
C TYR A 101 11.76 0.67 9.72
N VAL A 102 10.93 1.69 9.86
CA VAL A 102 10.57 2.25 11.16
C VAL A 102 9.18 1.73 11.49
N THR A 103 9.09 0.87 12.50
CA THR A 103 7.82 0.71 13.23
C THR A 103 7.56 2.04 13.93
N TYR A 104 6.77 2.89 13.29
CA TYR A 104 6.29 4.14 13.87
C TYR A 104 5.32 3.79 15.00
N ASN A 105 5.88 3.50 16.17
CA ASN A 105 5.12 3.48 17.42
C ASN A 105 4.95 4.94 17.83
N ASP A 106 3.77 5.51 17.55
CA ASP A 106 3.42 6.81 18.13
C ASP A 106 3.57 6.67 19.66
N PRO A 107 4.49 7.41 20.31
CA PRO A 107 4.68 7.29 21.75
C PRO A 107 3.34 7.55 22.44
N GLY A 108 2.96 6.67 23.36
CA GLY A 108 1.60 6.61 23.92
C GLY A 108 1.12 7.92 24.58
N SER A 109 2.04 8.86 24.86
CA SER A 109 1.84 10.14 25.52
C SER A 109 1.67 11.35 24.60
N GLU A 110 1.68 11.23 23.26
CA GLU A 110 1.58 12.42 22.42
C GLU A 110 0.15 12.92 22.19
N ASP A 111 0.03 14.25 22.33
CA ASP A 111 -1.07 15.11 21.91
C ASP A 111 -1.42 14.95 20.42
N VAL A 112 -0.62 14.23 19.63
CA VAL A 112 -0.84 13.98 18.20
C VAL A 112 -0.58 12.50 17.88
N LYS A 113 -1.52 11.83 17.22
CA LYS A 113 -1.39 10.44 16.76
C LYS A 113 -1.74 10.32 15.29
N MET A 114 -0.95 9.57 14.53
CA MET A 114 -1.18 9.31 13.12
C MET A 114 -1.58 7.85 12.90
N LEU A 115 -2.78 7.65 12.37
CA LEU A 115 -3.42 6.35 12.27
C LEU A 115 -3.59 5.98 10.78
N PHE A 116 -3.12 4.79 10.42
CA PHE A 116 -3.41 4.21 9.11
C PHE A 116 -4.60 3.25 9.21
N ASN A 117 -5.56 3.39 8.29
CA ASN A 117 -6.66 2.44 8.11
C ASN A 117 -6.34 1.57 6.89
N ASP A 118 -6.01 0.30 7.16
CA ASP A 118 -5.61 -0.71 6.18
C ASP A 118 -6.76 -1.18 5.25
N ILE A 119 -8.02 -1.02 5.69
CA ILE A 119 -9.20 -1.36 4.89
C ILE A 119 -9.39 -0.38 3.73
N ASN A 120 -9.29 0.92 4.02
CA ASN A 120 -9.56 1.98 3.04
C ASN A 120 -8.32 2.76 2.58
N GLY A 121 -7.14 2.39 3.05
CA GLY A 121 -5.86 3.01 2.69
C GLY A 121 -5.73 4.48 3.11
N SER A 122 -6.47 4.92 4.13
CA SER A 122 -6.50 6.32 4.54
C SER A 122 -5.65 6.58 5.79
N TRP A 123 -4.96 7.72 5.78
CA TRP A 123 -4.21 8.24 6.91
C TRP A 123 -5.03 9.29 7.65
N PHE A 124 -5.11 9.16 8.96
CA PHE A 124 -5.80 10.08 9.85
C PHE A 124 -4.84 10.65 10.89
N VAL A 125 -5.11 11.87 11.34
CA VAL A 125 -4.46 12.45 12.51
C VAL A 125 -5.49 12.69 13.61
N ARG A 126 -5.12 12.37 14.84
CA ARG A 126 -5.90 12.62 16.05
C ARG A 126 -5.10 13.53 16.97
N ILE A 127 -5.68 14.67 17.37
CA ILE A 127 -5.03 15.64 18.26
C ILE A 127 -5.78 15.70 19.58
N ASN A 128 -5.10 15.56 20.72
CA ASN A 128 -5.63 15.63 22.09
C ASN A 128 -6.88 14.77 22.30
N ASN A 129 -6.88 13.52 21.82
CA ASN A 129 -8.04 12.61 21.81
C ASN A 129 -9.28 13.13 21.06
N GLY A 130 -9.15 14.18 20.25
CA GLY A 130 -10.21 14.73 19.42
C GLY A 130 -10.68 13.79 18.30
N PRO A 131 -11.53 14.29 17.38
CA PRO A 131 -11.98 13.49 16.24
C PRO A 131 -10.82 13.21 15.28
N ASN A 132 -10.86 12.03 14.64
CA ASN A 132 -9.93 11.67 13.58
C ASN A 132 -10.14 12.60 12.38
N LYS A 133 -9.07 13.23 11.90
CA LYS A 133 -9.06 14.09 10.72
C LYS A 133 -8.32 13.41 9.59
N LEU A 134 -8.93 13.29 8.42
CA LEU A 134 -8.29 12.73 7.24
C LEU A 134 -7.10 13.60 6.82
N VAL A 135 -5.95 12.96 6.58
CA VAL A 135 -4.70 13.58 6.13
C VAL A 135 -4.46 13.27 4.67
N SER A 136 -4.44 11.99 4.31
CA SER A 136 -4.11 11.52 2.96
C SER A 136 -4.68 10.12 2.72
N ARG A 137 -4.47 9.60 1.50
CA ARG A 137 -4.80 8.22 1.11
C ARG A 137 -3.60 7.53 0.47
N PHE A 138 -2.39 7.84 0.97
CA PHE A 138 -1.18 7.27 0.41
C PHE A 138 -1.10 5.78 0.74
N VAL A 139 -1.14 4.97 -0.32
CA VAL A 139 -0.77 3.56 -0.31
C VAL A 139 0.30 3.38 -1.37
N VAL A 140 1.53 3.11 -0.93
CA VAL A 140 2.66 2.87 -1.83
C VAL A 140 2.61 1.41 -2.28
N GLU A 141 2.50 1.21 -3.59
CA GLU A 141 2.44 -0.12 -4.19
C GLU A 141 3.84 -0.69 -4.42
N ALA A 142 4.78 0.17 -4.83
CA ALA A 142 6.19 -0.16 -4.91
C ALA A 142 7.07 1.10 -4.94
N CYS A 143 8.36 0.90 -4.74
CA CYS A 143 9.39 1.91 -4.91
C CYS A 143 10.57 1.33 -5.70
N LEU A 144 11.04 2.04 -6.73
CA LEU A 144 12.31 1.74 -7.40
C LEU A 144 13.38 2.73 -6.96
N ILE A 145 14.51 2.20 -6.52
CA ILE A 145 15.74 2.94 -6.20
C ILE A 145 16.63 2.89 -7.44
N VAL A 146 16.76 4.01 -8.14
CA VAL A 146 17.38 4.07 -9.47
C VAL A 146 18.86 4.44 -9.33
N ASP A 147 19.74 3.67 -9.96
CA ASP A 147 21.20 3.86 -9.98
C ASP A 147 21.75 4.17 -8.58
N ALA A 148 21.51 3.25 -7.64
CA ALA A 148 22.03 3.37 -6.28
C ALA A 148 23.55 3.18 -6.25
N SER A 149 24.24 4.01 -5.46
CA SER A 149 25.68 3.93 -5.23
C SER A 149 25.99 3.70 -3.76
N GLU A 150 25.67 4.65 -2.88
CA GLU A 150 25.90 4.53 -1.44
C GLU A 150 24.59 4.48 -0.63
N SER A 151 24.67 4.17 0.67
CA SER A 151 23.50 4.18 1.56
C SER A 151 22.79 5.53 1.53
N GLY A 152 21.55 5.55 1.04
CA GLY A 152 20.77 6.78 0.89
C GLY A 152 21.12 7.63 -0.32
N SER A 153 22.08 7.22 -1.16
CA SER A 153 22.49 7.93 -2.38
C SER A 153 22.04 7.16 -3.63
N CYS A 154 21.15 7.78 -4.40
CA CYS A 154 20.64 7.23 -5.65
C CYS A 154 20.29 8.35 -6.62
N ARG A 155 20.20 8.04 -7.92
CA ARG A 155 19.80 9.01 -8.94
C ARG A 155 18.37 9.48 -8.74
N ALA A 156 17.46 8.56 -8.44
CA ALA A 156 16.06 8.88 -8.18
C ALA A 156 15.37 7.79 -7.35
N LEU A 157 14.34 8.19 -6.61
CA LEU A 157 13.30 7.29 -6.10
C LEU A 157 12.07 7.42 -6.98
N VAL A 158 11.56 6.28 -7.46
CA VAL A 158 10.33 6.22 -8.24
C VAL A 158 9.27 5.48 -7.44
N VAL A 159 8.23 6.20 -7.02
CA VAL A 159 7.22 5.69 -6.10
C VAL A 159 5.89 5.50 -6.83
N PHE A 160 5.39 4.26 -6.84
CA PHE A 160 4.09 3.91 -7.40
C PHE A 160 3.03 3.99 -6.31
N LEU A 161 1.96 4.76 -6.57
CA LEU A 161 0.87 4.97 -5.63
C LEU A 161 -0.42 4.31 -6.12
N LYS A 162 -1.16 3.68 -5.20
CA LYS A 162 -2.46 3.08 -5.50
C LYS A 162 -3.42 4.11 -6.06
N GLY A 163 -3.99 3.81 -7.23
CA GLY A 163 -4.91 4.69 -7.93
C GLY A 163 -4.25 5.86 -8.69
N SER A 164 -2.92 5.93 -8.74
CA SER A 164 -2.20 6.87 -9.60
C SER A 164 -1.73 6.17 -10.88
N THR A 165 -1.97 6.79 -12.03
CA THR A 165 -1.49 6.27 -13.33
C THR A 165 -0.04 6.64 -13.62
N LYS A 166 0.51 7.64 -12.91
CA LYS A 166 1.91 8.07 -13.05
C LYS A 166 2.64 7.88 -11.72
N PRO A 167 3.86 7.31 -11.73
CA PRO A 167 4.69 7.25 -10.55
C PRO A 167 5.16 8.65 -10.17
N LEU A 168 5.48 8.83 -8.89
CA LEU A 168 6.17 10.00 -8.40
C LEU A 168 7.68 9.80 -8.55
N ILE A 169 8.40 10.81 -9.02
CA ILE A 169 9.85 10.75 -9.22
C ILE A 169 10.51 11.78 -8.31
N PHE A 170 11.39 11.33 -7.42
CA PHE A 170 12.16 12.16 -6.50
C PHE A 170 13.64 12.06 -6.84
N TRP A 171 14.15 13.07 -7.53
CA TRP A 171 15.55 13.15 -7.96
C TRP A 171 16.52 13.28 -6.78
N GLY A 172 17.69 12.66 -6.91
CA GLY A 172 18.73 12.63 -5.88
C GLY A 172 18.36 11.82 -4.64
N GLY A 173 17.28 11.04 -4.68
CA GLY A 173 16.81 10.23 -3.56
C GLY A 173 16.18 11.03 -2.41
N ILE A 174 15.93 12.33 -2.59
CA ILE A 174 15.41 13.20 -1.53
C ILE A 174 13.91 13.45 -1.74
N ILE A 175 13.10 13.05 -0.76
CA ILE A 175 11.67 13.31 -0.75
C ILE A 175 11.41 14.62 0.01
N THR A 176 11.15 15.70 -0.71
CA THR A 176 10.76 16.97 -0.10
C THR A 176 9.23 17.12 -0.06
N SER A 177 8.71 17.77 0.98
CA SER A 177 7.28 18.09 1.07
C SER A 177 6.80 18.96 -0.09
N THR A 178 7.67 19.78 -0.67
CA THR A 178 7.36 20.63 -1.82
C THR A 178 7.22 19.81 -3.09
N ASP A 179 8.13 18.88 -3.37
CA ASP A 179 8.09 18.08 -4.59
C ASP A 179 6.96 17.06 -4.54
N LEU A 180 6.72 16.44 -3.39
CA LEU A 180 5.55 15.58 -3.18
C LEU A 180 4.24 16.31 -3.54
N ARG A 181 4.10 17.57 -3.11
CA ARG A 181 2.89 18.37 -3.39
C ARG A 181 2.74 18.76 -4.85
N LYS A 182 3.85 19.10 -5.53
CA LYS A 182 3.83 19.41 -6.97
C LYS A 182 3.31 18.21 -7.77
N GLN A 183 3.76 17.01 -7.42
CA GLN A 183 3.43 15.80 -8.17
C GLN A 183 2.05 15.23 -7.81
N THR A 184 1.59 15.38 -6.57
CA THR A 184 0.29 14.85 -6.11
C THR A 184 -0.89 15.81 -6.27
N GLN A 185 -0.68 16.99 -6.89
CA GLN A 185 -1.71 18.00 -7.17
C GLN A 185 -2.57 18.41 -5.95
N PHE A 186 -2.02 18.33 -4.73
CA PHE A 186 -2.71 18.59 -3.45
C PHE A 186 -3.19 20.06 -3.25
N GLN A 187 -3.20 20.90 -4.28
CA GLN A 187 -3.44 22.35 -4.17
C GLN A 187 -4.87 22.84 -4.44
N LYS A 188 -5.85 22.02 -4.81
CA LYS A 188 -7.16 22.58 -5.26
C LYS A 188 -8.31 22.60 -4.25
N LYS A 189 -8.29 21.86 -3.13
CA LYS A 189 -9.42 21.89 -2.15
C LYS A 189 -8.98 21.77 -0.69
N GLY A 190 -8.80 22.93 -0.03
CA GLY A 190 -9.31 23.14 1.33
C GLY A 190 -8.60 22.55 2.55
N LEU A 191 -7.45 21.89 2.44
CA LEU A 191 -6.67 21.52 3.63
C LEU A 191 -5.82 22.70 4.12
N ALA A 192 -6.19 23.24 5.28
CA ALA A 192 -5.51 24.35 5.93
C ALA A 192 -4.00 24.10 6.06
N MET A 193 -3.19 25.15 5.84
CA MET A 193 -1.72 25.10 5.84
C MET A 193 -1.07 24.44 7.08
N ARG A 194 -1.82 24.26 8.18
CA ARG A 194 -1.36 23.70 9.45
C ARG A 194 -1.12 22.18 9.41
N ASN A 195 -1.59 21.46 8.38
CA ASN A 195 -1.44 19.99 8.24
C ASN A 195 -0.36 19.57 7.21
N ARG A 196 0.50 20.48 6.75
CA ARG A 196 1.50 20.20 5.70
C ARG A 196 2.50 19.12 6.11
N ASP A 197 2.93 19.17 7.38
CA ASP A 197 3.90 18.21 7.91
C ASP A 197 3.27 16.82 8.02
N PHE A 198 1.99 16.72 8.42
CA PHE A 198 1.28 15.44 8.46
C PHE A 198 1.07 14.81 7.09
N TYR A 199 0.83 15.61 6.04
CA TYR A 199 0.68 15.08 4.68
C TYR A 199 2.00 14.44 4.20
N HIS A 200 3.11 15.15 4.37
CA HIS A 200 4.43 14.64 4.03
C HIS A 200 4.81 13.42 4.89
N GLU A 201 4.60 13.51 6.19
CA GLU A 201 4.87 12.41 7.13
C GLU A 201 4.04 11.17 6.79
N SER A 202 2.76 11.32 6.44
CA SER A 202 1.93 10.18 6.02
C SER A 202 2.46 9.47 4.76
N PHE A 203 3.10 10.22 3.86
CA PHE A 203 3.76 9.65 2.68
C PHE A 203 5.03 8.88 3.07
N LEU A 204 5.88 9.46 3.93
CA LEU A 204 7.09 8.79 4.41
C LEU A 204 6.76 7.50 5.16
N ARG A 205 5.74 7.54 6.04
CA ARG A 205 5.25 6.34 6.73
C ARG A 205 4.70 5.29 5.76
N ALA A 206 3.91 5.70 4.76
CA ALA A 206 3.43 4.79 3.72
C ALA A 206 4.58 4.14 2.93
N LEU A 207 5.64 4.90 2.64
CA LEU A 207 6.84 4.39 1.98
C LEU A 207 7.61 3.41 2.87
N SER A 208 7.79 3.68 4.16
CA SER A 208 8.41 2.76 5.11
C SER A 208 7.62 1.46 5.31
N MET A 209 6.30 1.50 5.13
CA MET A 209 5.43 0.32 5.16
C MET A 209 5.40 -0.47 3.85
N CYS A 210 6.00 0.05 2.77
CA CYS A 210 6.03 -0.62 1.48
C CYS A 210 6.97 -1.83 1.51
N HIS A 211 6.45 -3.00 1.13
CA HIS A 211 7.26 -4.22 1.03
C HIS A 211 8.00 -4.33 -0.32
N ASN A 212 7.38 -3.85 -1.39
CA ASN A 212 7.88 -3.92 -2.76
C ASN A 212 8.88 -2.79 -3.03
N VAL A 213 10.09 -2.90 -2.50
CA VAL A 213 11.17 -1.94 -2.77
C VAL A 213 12.26 -2.66 -3.54
N PHE A 214 12.55 -2.17 -4.74
CA PHE A 214 13.51 -2.78 -5.66
C PHE A 214 14.54 -1.75 -6.12
N PHE A 215 15.63 -2.24 -6.69
CA PHE A 215 16.66 -1.45 -7.34
C PHE A 215 16.48 -1.51 -8.84
N LEU A 216 16.69 -0.40 -9.54
CA LEU A 216 16.74 -0.35 -10.99
C LEU A 216 18.11 0.18 -11.40
N THR A 217 18.91 -0.66 -12.06
CA THR A 217 20.20 -0.22 -12.64
C THR A 217 19.99 0.14 -14.10
N LEU A 218 20.21 1.38 -14.47
CA LEU A 218 20.14 1.81 -15.85
C LEU A 218 21.44 1.41 -16.58
N PRO A 219 21.35 0.69 -17.72
CA PRO A 219 22.54 0.26 -18.43
C PRO A 219 23.34 1.46 -18.96
N SER A 220 24.66 1.43 -18.74
CA SER A 220 25.62 2.48 -19.13
C SER A 220 25.84 2.61 -20.64
N HIS A 221 25.45 1.61 -21.42
CA HIS A 221 25.52 1.62 -22.89
C HIS A 221 24.12 1.60 -23.48
N ALA A 222 23.51 2.77 -23.52
CA ALA A 222 22.31 2.99 -24.29
C ALA A 222 22.56 4.09 -25.32
N GLY A 223 22.38 3.74 -26.58
CA GLY A 223 22.60 4.64 -27.70
C GLY A 223 21.40 5.52 -27.98
N TRP A 224 21.63 6.62 -28.67
CA TRP A 224 20.58 7.43 -29.28
C TRP A 224 20.71 7.30 -30.79
N ASN A 225 19.61 6.99 -31.47
CA ASN A 225 19.50 7.20 -32.90
C ASN A 225 18.89 8.58 -33.16
N ASN A 226 19.41 9.30 -34.15
CA ASN A 226 18.74 10.49 -34.67
C ASN A 226 17.73 10.05 -35.73
N THR A 227 16.49 10.49 -35.59
CA THR A 227 15.50 10.39 -36.66
C THR A 227 15.83 11.41 -37.76
N PRO A 228 15.33 11.21 -39.00
CA PRO A 228 15.56 12.16 -40.11
C PRO A 228 15.06 13.58 -39.85
N ASP A 229 14.11 13.77 -38.92
CA ASP A 229 13.61 15.07 -38.46
C ASP A 229 14.41 15.66 -37.26
N GLY A 230 15.55 15.05 -36.91
CA GLY A 230 16.49 15.58 -35.91
C GLY A 230 16.15 15.27 -34.46
N LYS A 231 15.14 14.42 -34.18
CA LYS A 231 14.83 13.98 -32.82
C LYS A 231 15.77 12.87 -32.40
N ARG A 232 16.16 12.88 -31.13
CA ARG A 232 16.93 11.79 -30.52
C ARG A 232 15.96 10.74 -29.98
N VAL A 233 16.06 9.51 -30.47
CA VAL A 233 15.28 8.36 -30.03
C VAL A 233 16.23 7.32 -29.44
N PHE A 234 15.95 6.87 -28.22
CA PHE A 234 16.77 5.92 -27.48
C PHE A 234 16.72 4.51 -28.09
N VAL A 235 17.86 3.81 -28.11
CA VAL A 235 18.00 2.40 -28.53
C VAL A 235 19.02 1.75 -27.58
N SER A 236 18.68 0.85 -26.66
CA SER A 236 17.71 -0.26 -26.68
C SER A 236 16.27 0.12 -26.36
N ALA A 237 15.44 0.19 -27.40
CA ALA A 237 14.01 0.45 -27.28
C ALA A 237 13.24 -0.71 -26.60
N GLU A 238 13.82 -1.91 -26.54
CA GLU A 238 13.19 -3.10 -25.98
C GLU A 238 13.12 -3.10 -24.44
N ASN A 239 13.99 -2.34 -23.77
CA ASN A 239 14.05 -2.26 -22.29
C ASN A 239 13.62 -0.89 -21.73
N MET A 240 13.22 0.04 -22.59
CA MET A 240 12.70 1.33 -22.14
C MET A 240 11.33 1.11 -21.50
N ILE A 241 11.25 1.28 -20.18
CA ILE A 241 9.97 1.27 -19.47
C ILE A 241 9.26 2.60 -19.80
N PRO A 242 8.16 2.62 -20.59
CA PRO A 242 7.59 3.88 -21.09
C PRO A 242 7.15 4.83 -19.98
N ILE A 243 6.64 4.28 -18.88
CA ILE A 243 6.23 5.04 -17.70
C ILE A 243 7.40 5.68 -16.93
N LEU A 244 8.63 5.23 -17.20
CA LEU A 244 9.87 5.74 -16.62
C LEU A 244 10.71 6.53 -17.63
N SER A 245 10.14 6.90 -18.77
CA SER A 245 10.84 7.63 -19.84
C SER A 245 11.55 8.89 -19.34
N ASP A 246 10.95 9.59 -18.38
CA ASP A 246 11.52 10.78 -17.72
C ASP A 246 12.87 10.52 -17.01
N LEU A 247 13.19 9.26 -16.65
CA LEU A 247 14.48 8.88 -16.06
C LEU A 247 15.63 8.83 -17.07
N PHE A 248 15.31 8.65 -18.36
CA PHE A 248 16.29 8.45 -19.43
C PHE A 248 16.69 9.74 -20.13
N TYR A 249 15.96 10.83 -19.91
CA TYR A 249 16.39 12.13 -20.37
C TYR A 249 17.43 12.66 -19.39
N ASP A 250 18.66 12.85 -19.88
CA ASP A 250 19.56 13.78 -19.22
C ASP A 250 18.83 15.11 -19.11
N VAL A 251 18.67 15.59 -17.88
CA VAL A 251 18.38 17.00 -17.65
C VAL A 251 19.65 17.72 -18.09
N LYS A 252 19.78 17.97 -19.39
CA LYS A 252 20.92 18.66 -19.94
C LYS A 252 21.07 20.02 -19.27
N GLU A 253 22.26 20.20 -18.70
CA GLU A 253 23.13 21.38 -18.74
C GLU A 253 22.47 22.76 -18.60
#